data_AF-A0A5D6XYU4-F1
#
_entry.id   AF-A0A5D6XYU4-F1
#
_cell.length_a   1.000
_cell.length_b   1.000
_cell.length_c   1.000
_cell.angle_alpha   90.00
_cell.angle_beta   90.00
_cell.angle_gamma   90.00
#
_symmetry.space_group_name_H-M   'P 1'
#
loop_
_entity.id
_entity.type
_entity.pdbx_description
1 polymer ?
#
loop_
_entity_poly.entity_id
_entity_poly.type
_entity_poly.pdbx_seq_one_letter_code
_entity_poly.pdbx_strand_id
1 'polypeptide(L)'
;MTGALLRTSGVARLGGRRLLQLYGADASRFVQAIITNDMRTVVAPGDALYGGFLTTKGRLLGDCNVVQTQTDTFLLEYDEGVQDDLLKHWKRYKLRMKVTLEDKSDELAVFATLPASVAPDDLFDYVVPKDELATVLQLNALDAALARGGAIFTDPRGKDFGVRAILPAGESYGYEMLDAAAYNDRRIFLGAAEGKELSDGIPLESNLELLRGVSFRKGCYVGQELTARTQFKGSVRKRFVPLALIPAEHQDLIAKLSALPFQRIDAPSLAPLREFLVSDAARTHASATVEQGAKLLKPGSSKAVGTVLTAGSELSTALAMLRLEHLLPKAADNSASDAAEASPLMQFTTQGGAFHAVPYQPAWWPSVDVATGKMYEIVIFDEKMAEAATTETLAVIAHLVQAAMNAHTAPTLPFVTLTYAQSIDGSIAAVRGAPTLLSGSASLKMTHTLRTLHDAILVGVGTMLADNPSLNARFAEGSNPRPVILDTSLRCPLGIKLFTSAACEKPVILCADTAADEELQRRRRALEGAGATVIDCRTTTDACGARHVDIRHAVGAFVLVVMMAPLRTN
;
A
#
# COMPACT_ATOMS: atom_id res chain seq x y z
N MET A 1 -30.85 -4.25 -12.62
CA MET A 1 -30.09 -5.40 -12.13
C MET A 1 -28.96 -4.92 -11.20
N THR A 2 -29.26 -4.29 -10.06
CA THR A 2 -28.27 -3.46 -9.34
C THR A 2 -27.75 -4.03 -8.01
N GLY A 3 -28.47 -4.93 -7.32
CA GLY A 3 -27.89 -5.74 -6.21
C GLY A 3 -26.81 -6.73 -6.69
N ALA A 4 -26.84 -7.02 -7.99
CA ALA A 4 -25.79 -7.76 -8.68
C ALA A 4 -24.55 -6.89 -8.98
N LEU A 5 -24.59 -5.55 -8.90
CA LEU A 5 -23.47 -4.71 -9.37
C LEU A 5 -22.16 -5.07 -8.65
N LEU A 6 -22.23 -5.28 -7.33
CA LEU A 6 -21.04 -5.67 -6.59
C LEU A 6 -20.56 -7.10 -6.92
N ARG A 7 -21.44 -7.95 -7.46
CA ARG A 7 -21.22 -9.35 -7.85
C ARG A 7 -21.00 -9.57 -9.36
N THR A 8 -21.20 -8.54 -10.17
CA THR A 8 -21.10 -8.59 -11.64
C THR A 8 -19.78 -7.99 -12.09
N SER A 9 -19.13 -8.68 -13.02
CA SER A 9 -17.98 -8.15 -13.75
C SER A 9 -18.44 -7.51 -15.07
N GLY A 10 -17.77 -6.46 -15.52
CA GLY A 10 -18.07 -5.84 -16.82
C GLY A 10 -17.05 -4.77 -17.22
N VAL A 11 -17.37 -4.02 -18.27
CA VAL A 11 -16.52 -2.90 -18.75
C VAL A 11 -17.34 -1.62 -18.78
N ALA A 12 -16.80 -0.51 -18.28
CA ALA A 12 -17.44 0.80 -18.37
C ALA A 12 -16.61 1.75 -19.23
N ARG A 13 -17.27 2.53 -20.08
CA ARG A 13 -16.64 3.67 -20.79
C ARG A 13 -16.68 4.88 -19.86
N LEU A 14 -15.54 5.53 -19.64
CA LEU A 14 -15.42 6.65 -18.72
C LEU A 14 -15.54 7.98 -19.48
N GLY A 15 -16.77 8.44 -19.69
CA GLY A 15 -17.06 9.64 -20.49
C GLY A 15 -16.53 10.96 -19.91
N GLY A 16 -16.39 11.06 -18.59
CA GLY A 16 -15.86 12.26 -17.91
C GLY A 16 -14.32 12.33 -17.86
N ARG A 17 -13.62 11.43 -18.56
CA ARG A 17 -12.15 11.38 -18.59
C ARG A 17 -11.62 11.99 -19.88
N ARG A 18 -10.56 12.78 -19.75
CA ARG A 18 -9.87 13.49 -20.82
C ARG A 18 -8.48 12.91 -20.99
N LEU A 19 -7.94 13.03 -22.21
CA LEU A 19 -6.66 12.46 -22.59
C LEU A 19 -5.77 13.55 -23.18
N LEU A 20 -4.62 13.80 -22.54
CA LEU A 20 -3.60 14.69 -23.07
C LEU A 20 -2.33 13.89 -23.36
N GLN A 21 -1.91 13.88 -24.63
CA GLN A 21 -0.65 13.30 -25.04
C GLN A 21 0.50 14.27 -24.79
N LEU A 22 1.57 13.76 -24.16
CA LEU A 22 2.82 14.46 -23.93
C LEU A 22 3.94 13.73 -24.66
N TYR A 23 4.64 14.42 -25.55
CA TYR A 23 5.77 13.82 -26.29
C TYR A 23 6.94 14.77 -26.48
N GLY A 24 8.15 14.20 -26.59
CA GLY A 24 9.40 14.92 -26.81
C GLY A 24 10.48 14.59 -25.78
N ALA A 25 11.73 14.95 -26.08
CA ALA A 25 12.91 14.53 -25.32
C ALA A 25 12.90 14.91 -23.82
N ASP A 26 12.10 15.91 -23.43
CA ASP A 26 11.97 16.34 -22.04
C ASP A 26 10.65 15.86 -21.37
N ALA A 27 9.80 15.07 -22.03
CA ALA A 27 8.46 14.74 -21.57
C ALA A 27 8.45 14.02 -20.20
N SER A 28 9.25 12.96 -20.04
CA SER A 28 9.35 12.23 -18.77
C SER A 28 9.88 13.14 -17.64
N ARG A 29 10.93 13.92 -17.93
CA ARG A 29 11.52 14.88 -16.98
C ARG A 29 10.53 15.96 -16.57
N PHE A 30 9.73 16.45 -17.52
CA PHE A 30 8.70 17.45 -17.28
C PHE A 30 7.67 16.92 -16.30
N VAL A 31 7.06 15.76 -16.57
CA VAL A 31 6.06 15.14 -15.68
C VAL A 31 6.68 14.82 -14.31
N GLN A 32 7.91 14.28 -14.28
CA GLN A 32 8.65 13.98 -13.06
C GLN A 32 8.81 15.19 -12.13
N ALA A 33 8.93 16.41 -12.67
CA ALA A 33 9.11 17.61 -11.86
C ALA A 33 7.83 18.12 -11.18
N ILE A 34 6.65 17.67 -11.63
CA ILE A 34 5.37 18.28 -11.23
C ILE A 34 4.33 17.28 -10.69
N ILE A 35 4.50 15.98 -10.94
CA ILE A 35 3.62 14.94 -10.39
C ILE A 35 4.12 14.46 -9.02
N THR A 36 3.23 13.99 -8.15
CA THR A 36 3.58 13.47 -6.82
C THR A 36 4.29 12.11 -6.84
N ASN A 37 4.27 11.39 -7.96
CA ASN A 37 4.82 10.03 -8.09
C ASN A 37 6.06 9.95 -9.00
N ASP A 38 6.71 8.80 -9.09
CA ASP A 38 8.04 8.67 -9.69
C ASP A 38 8.01 8.12 -11.13
N MET A 39 8.17 8.99 -12.12
CA MET A 39 8.24 8.63 -13.54
C MET A 39 9.37 7.65 -13.89
N ARG A 40 10.33 7.41 -12.99
CA ARG A 40 11.38 6.39 -13.19
C ARG A 40 10.83 4.96 -13.20
N THR A 41 9.59 4.74 -12.76
CA THR A 41 8.91 3.43 -12.85
C THR A 41 8.18 3.21 -14.17
N VAL A 42 8.13 4.24 -15.03
CA VAL A 42 7.45 4.19 -16.34
C VAL A 42 8.54 4.25 -17.41
N VAL A 43 8.96 3.07 -17.88
CA VAL A 43 10.15 2.91 -18.73
C VAL A 43 9.86 2.25 -20.06
N ALA A 44 8.75 1.52 -20.16
CA ALA A 44 8.30 0.81 -21.36
C ALA A 44 6.84 1.12 -21.70
N PRO A 45 6.44 0.99 -22.99
CA PRO A 45 5.03 1.03 -23.38
C PRO A 45 4.16 0.09 -22.53
N GLY A 46 3.03 0.60 -22.07
CA GLY A 46 2.12 -0.11 -21.14
C GLY A 46 2.44 0.13 -19.67
N ASP A 47 3.65 0.58 -19.31
CA ASP A 47 3.91 1.00 -17.94
C ASP A 47 3.06 2.21 -17.60
N ALA A 48 2.43 2.16 -16.42
CA ALA A 48 1.57 3.22 -15.95
C ALA A 48 1.83 3.52 -14.47
N LEU A 49 1.59 4.78 -14.10
CA LEU A 49 1.57 5.21 -12.71
C LEU A 49 0.35 6.09 -12.44
N TYR A 50 -0.09 6.13 -11.19
CA TYR A 50 -1.09 7.07 -10.70
C TYR A 50 -0.40 8.19 -9.93
N GLY A 51 -0.91 9.42 -9.99
CA GLY A 51 -0.35 10.52 -9.22
C GLY A 51 -1.19 11.80 -9.28
N GLY A 52 -0.93 12.70 -8.34
CA GLY A 52 -1.56 14.02 -8.27
C GLY A 52 -0.67 15.14 -8.78
N PHE A 53 -1.29 16.26 -9.13
CA PHE A 53 -0.62 17.55 -9.35
C PHE A 53 -0.98 18.51 -8.22
N LEU A 54 0.02 19.22 -7.71
CA LEU A 54 -0.16 20.08 -6.54
C LEU A 54 0.01 21.57 -6.89
N THR A 55 -0.68 22.41 -6.12
CA THR A 55 -0.32 23.81 -5.98
C THR A 55 1.03 23.95 -5.28
N THR A 56 1.64 25.13 -5.35
CA THR A 56 2.86 25.44 -4.57
C THR A 56 2.65 25.37 -3.07
N LYS A 57 1.40 25.37 -2.58
CA LYS A 57 1.04 25.18 -1.17
C LYS A 57 0.85 23.70 -0.80
N GLY A 58 1.04 22.77 -1.73
CA GLY A 58 0.87 21.33 -1.52
C GLY A 58 -0.58 20.84 -1.49
N ARG A 59 -1.50 21.61 -2.08
CA ARG A 59 -2.92 21.25 -2.26
C ARG A 59 -3.16 20.61 -3.62
N LEU A 60 -3.99 19.58 -3.69
CA LEU A 60 -4.32 18.88 -4.93
C LEU A 60 -5.09 19.78 -5.90
N LEU A 61 -4.66 19.76 -7.16
CA LEU A 61 -5.40 20.32 -8.30
C LEU A 61 -6.30 19.25 -8.91
N GLY A 62 -5.74 18.05 -9.06
CA GLY A 62 -6.39 16.85 -9.58
C GLY A 62 -5.39 15.71 -9.63
N ASP A 63 -5.88 14.53 -9.96
CA ASP A 63 -5.14 13.29 -10.18
C ASP A 63 -5.08 12.90 -11.67
N CYS A 64 -4.21 11.94 -11.96
CA CYS A 64 -3.94 11.48 -13.32
C CYS A 64 -3.35 10.07 -13.30
N ASN A 65 -3.76 9.24 -14.26
CA ASN A 65 -2.96 8.10 -14.68
C ASN A 65 -1.99 8.57 -15.80
N VAL A 66 -0.71 8.25 -15.67
CA VAL A 66 0.31 8.50 -16.69
C VAL A 66 0.72 7.15 -17.24
N VAL A 67 0.46 6.90 -18.52
CA VAL A 67 0.86 5.69 -19.21
C VAL A 67 1.80 5.99 -20.36
N GLN A 68 2.85 5.21 -20.50
CA GLN A 68 3.74 5.30 -21.66
C GLN A 68 3.14 4.53 -22.83
N THR A 69 3.07 5.17 -23.99
CA THR A 69 2.58 4.53 -25.23
C THR A 69 3.73 4.20 -26.17
N GLN A 70 4.76 5.04 -26.20
CA GLN A 70 5.98 4.87 -26.98
C GLN A 70 7.17 5.49 -26.23
N THR A 71 8.39 5.33 -26.75
CA THR A 71 9.56 6.04 -26.21
C THR A 71 9.29 7.55 -26.17
N ASP A 72 9.52 8.18 -25.01
CA ASP A 72 9.30 9.60 -24.75
C ASP A 72 7.89 10.13 -25.08
N THR A 73 6.89 9.25 -25.11
CA THR A 73 5.49 9.61 -25.40
C THR A 73 4.54 8.99 -24.38
N PHE A 74 3.76 9.85 -23.72
CA PHE A 74 2.90 9.52 -22.60
C PHE A 74 1.48 10.01 -22.85
N LEU A 75 0.49 9.29 -22.34
CA LEU A 75 -0.88 9.77 -22.21
C LEU A 75 -1.17 10.07 -20.74
N LEU A 76 -1.73 11.25 -20.51
CA LEU A 76 -2.23 11.69 -19.22
C LEU A 76 -3.75 11.57 -19.24
N GLU A 77 -4.28 10.66 -18.45
CA GLU A 77 -5.71 10.42 -18.27
C GLU A 77 -6.18 11.10 -16.99
N TYR A 78 -7.06 12.10 -17.10
CA TYR A 78 -7.51 12.94 -15.98
C TYR A 78 -8.99 13.30 -16.10
N ASP A 79 -9.57 13.79 -15.02
CA ASP A 79 -10.99 14.19 -14.97
C ASP A 79 -11.25 15.52 -15.69
N GLU A 80 -12.33 15.60 -16.46
CA GLU A 80 -12.68 16.83 -17.19
C GLU A 80 -12.90 18.04 -16.26
N GLY A 81 -13.39 17.80 -15.04
CA GLY A 81 -13.70 18.82 -14.05
C GLY A 81 -12.48 19.56 -13.51
N VAL A 82 -11.27 19.04 -13.71
CA VAL A 82 -9.99 19.67 -13.31
C VAL A 82 -9.15 20.15 -14.50
N GLN A 83 -9.68 20.06 -15.73
CA GLN A 83 -8.95 20.39 -16.96
C GLN A 83 -8.31 21.77 -16.92
N ASP A 84 -9.07 22.81 -16.58
CA ASP A 84 -8.59 24.19 -16.64
C ASP A 84 -7.43 24.44 -15.71
N ASP A 85 -7.47 23.85 -14.51
CA ASP A 85 -6.43 24.00 -13.51
C ASP A 85 -5.17 23.21 -13.87
N LEU A 86 -5.33 21.99 -14.40
CA LEU A 86 -4.21 21.17 -14.88
C LEU A 86 -3.55 21.78 -16.12
N LEU A 87 -4.32 22.25 -17.11
CA LEU A 87 -3.74 22.91 -18.30
C LEU A 87 -2.97 24.19 -17.94
N LYS A 88 -3.49 25.00 -17.02
CA LYS A 88 -2.77 26.18 -16.49
C LYS A 88 -1.49 25.75 -15.77
N HIS A 89 -1.55 24.69 -14.96
CA HIS A 89 -0.40 24.14 -14.24
C HIS A 89 0.68 23.65 -15.21
N TRP A 90 0.33 22.79 -16.16
CA TRP A 90 1.27 22.25 -17.13
C TRP A 90 1.90 23.34 -18.01
N LYS A 91 1.11 24.28 -18.53
CA LYS A 91 1.63 25.42 -19.31
C LYS A 91 2.60 26.29 -18.51
N ARG A 92 2.35 26.50 -17.21
CA ARG A 92 3.24 27.26 -16.33
C ARG A 92 4.62 26.63 -16.20
N TYR A 93 4.70 25.31 -16.03
CA TYR A 93 5.96 24.60 -15.77
C TYR A 93 6.67 24.10 -17.03
N LYS A 94 6.04 24.18 -18.20
CA LYS A 94 6.60 23.76 -19.50
C LYS A 94 7.81 24.60 -19.96
N LEU A 95 8.02 25.80 -19.39
CA LEU A 95 8.97 26.78 -19.90
C LEU A 95 10.37 26.19 -20.15
N ARG A 96 10.85 26.31 -21.40
CA ARG A 96 12.15 25.79 -21.90
C ARG A 96 12.30 24.26 -21.94
N MET A 97 11.23 23.50 -21.73
CA MET A 97 11.24 22.04 -21.93
C MET A 97 10.81 21.67 -23.34
N LYS A 98 11.55 20.77 -23.99
CA LYS A 98 11.23 20.20 -25.31
C LYS A 98 10.14 19.13 -25.19
N VAL A 99 8.94 19.59 -24.87
CA VAL A 99 7.73 18.76 -24.74
C VAL A 99 6.57 19.39 -25.52
N THR A 100 5.76 18.58 -26.17
CA THR A 100 4.52 18.98 -26.84
C THR A 100 3.34 18.36 -26.10
N LEU A 101 2.25 19.12 -26.00
CA LEU A 101 1.01 18.73 -25.33
C LEU A 101 -0.09 18.78 -26.38
N GLU A 102 -0.80 17.66 -26.58
CA GLU A 102 -1.85 17.53 -27.58
C GLU A 102 -3.07 16.83 -26.96
N ASP A 103 -4.26 17.41 -27.12
CA ASP A 103 -5.50 16.81 -26.64
C ASP A 103 -5.91 15.68 -27.58
N LYS A 104 -6.12 14.49 -27.02
CA LYS A 104 -6.52 13.27 -27.74
C LYS A 104 -7.91 12.78 -27.33
N SER A 105 -8.67 13.58 -26.59
CA SER A 105 -9.97 13.18 -26.03
C SER A 105 -11.05 12.91 -27.09
N ASP A 106 -10.90 13.45 -28.31
CA ASP A 106 -11.81 13.19 -29.43
C ASP A 106 -11.41 11.94 -30.25
N GLU A 107 -10.12 11.57 -30.21
CA GLU A 107 -9.54 10.44 -30.95
C GLU A 107 -9.57 9.14 -30.13
N LEU A 108 -9.42 9.25 -28.81
CA LEU A 108 -9.27 8.15 -27.88
C LEU A 108 -10.32 8.22 -26.77
N ALA A 109 -10.75 7.07 -26.28
CA ALA A 109 -11.69 6.92 -25.18
C ALA A 109 -11.09 6.02 -24.09
N VAL A 110 -11.48 6.31 -22.85
CA VAL A 110 -11.04 5.57 -21.66
C VAL A 110 -12.09 4.54 -21.27
N PHE A 111 -11.63 3.33 -20.99
CA PHE A 111 -12.43 2.21 -20.52
C PHE A 111 -11.80 1.63 -19.25
N ALA A 112 -12.65 1.11 -18.37
CA ALA A 112 -12.23 0.42 -17.15
C ALA A 112 -12.94 -0.93 -17.06
N THR A 113 -12.20 -1.98 -16.73
CA THR A 113 -12.82 -3.22 -16.26
C THR A 113 -13.30 -3.05 -14.82
N LEU A 114 -14.48 -3.57 -14.54
CA LEU A 114 -15.10 -3.56 -13.22
C LEU A 114 -15.13 -5.01 -12.74
N PRO A 115 -14.12 -5.50 -11.99
CA PRO A 115 -14.20 -6.84 -11.42
C PRO A 115 -15.29 -6.90 -10.35
N ALA A 116 -15.94 -8.05 -10.18
CA ALA A 116 -16.80 -8.32 -9.03
C ALA A 116 -16.00 -8.12 -7.72
N SER A 117 -16.57 -7.36 -6.77
CA SER A 117 -15.96 -7.10 -5.45
C SER A 117 -16.57 -7.94 -4.34
N VAL A 118 -17.69 -8.62 -4.59
CA VAL A 118 -18.33 -9.54 -3.65
C VAL A 118 -18.61 -10.86 -4.39
N ALA A 119 -18.13 -11.98 -3.85
CA ALA A 119 -18.37 -13.29 -4.42
C ALA A 119 -19.83 -13.77 -4.18
N PRO A 120 -20.37 -14.68 -5.01
CA PRO A 120 -21.71 -15.22 -4.84
C PRO A 120 -21.98 -15.88 -3.47
N ASP A 121 -20.98 -16.57 -2.92
CA ASP A 121 -21.09 -17.40 -1.71
C ASP A 121 -20.58 -16.71 -0.42
N ASP A 122 -20.31 -15.40 -0.45
CA ASP A 122 -19.69 -14.62 0.65
C ASP A 122 -18.30 -15.12 1.12
N LEU A 123 -17.78 -16.18 0.51
CA LEU A 123 -16.40 -16.64 0.60
C LEU A 123 -15.52 -15.70 -0.21
N PHE A 124 -14.49 -15.16 0.42
CA PHE A 124 -13.54 -14.25 -0.20
C PHE A 124 -12.52 -15.01 -1.06
N ASP A 125 -12.98 -15.79 -2.03
CA ASP A 125 -12.18 -16.06 -3.22
C ASP A 125 -12.43 -14.88 -4.16
N TYR A 126 -11.61 -13.85 -3.99
CA TYR A 126 -11.47 -12.77 -4.94
C TYR A 126 -11.03 -13.40 -6.27
N VAL A 127 -12.01 -13.80 -7.09
CA VAL A 127 -11.75 -14.18 -8.47
C VAL A 127 -11.57 -12.88 -9.24
N VAL A 128 -10.40 -12.25 -9.05
CA VAL A 128 -9.72 -11.70 -10.22
C VAL A 128 -9.77 -12.82 -11.24
N PRO A 129 -10.18 -12.56 -12.50
CA PRO A 129 -9.86 -13.51 -13.56
C PRO A 129 -8.41 -13.92 -13.33
N LYS A 130 -8.17 -15.23 -13.16
CA LYS A 130 -6.93 -15.80 -12.59
C LYS A 130 -5.62 -15.31 -13.23
N ASP A 131 -5.72 -14.56 -14.32
CA ASP A 131 -4.68 -13.71 -14.86
C ASP A 131 -5.24 -12.33 -15.27
N GLU A 132 -4.99 -11.29 -14.47
CA GLU A 132 -5.06 -9.88 -14.91
C GLU A 132 -4.29 -9.72 -16.23
N LEU A 133 -3.16 -10.43 -16.33
CA LEU A 133 -2.35 -10.54 -17.53
C LEU A 133 -3.09 -11.20 -18.70
N ALA A 134 -3.93 -12.22 -18.51
CA ALA A 134 -4.69 -12.83 -19.62
C ALA A 134 -5.82 -11.92 -20.10
N THR A 135 -6.42 -11.14 -19.21
CA THR A 135 -7.40 -10.11 -19.59
C THR A 135 -6.71 -8.99 -20.37
N VAL A 136 -5.54 -8.54 -19.89
CA VAL A 136 -4.66 -7.61 -20.61
C VAL A 136 -4.20 -8.18 -21.95
N LEU A 137 -3.82 -9.46 -22.03
CA LEU A 137 -3.41 -10.13 -23.27
C LEU A 137 -4.57 -10.31 -24.25
N GLN A 138 -5.78 -10.59 -23.76
CA GLN A 138 -6.98 -10.67 -24.58
C GLN A 138 -7.39 -9.28 -25.09
N LEU A 139 -7.29 -8.24 -24.25
CA LEU A 139 -7.46 -6.85 -24.67
C LEU A 139 -6.33 -6.42 -25.63
N ASN A 140 -5.10 -6.90 -25.44
CA ASN A 140 -3.96 -6.62 -26.32
C ASN A 140 -4.08 -7.31 -27.68
N ALA A 141 -4.99 -8.28 -27.86
CA ALA A 141 -5.36 -8.75 -29.21
C ALA A 141 -5.94 -7.63 -30.09
N LEU A 142 -6.19 -6.44 -29.52
CA LEU A 142 -6.41 -5.17 -30.21
C LEU A 142 -5.10 -4.52 -30.71
N ASP A 143 -4.12 -5.31 -31.16
CA ASP A 143 -2.81 -4.82 -31.64
C ASP A 143 -2.93 -3.65 -32.63
N ALA A 144 -3.95 -3.68 -33.50
CA ALA A 144 -4.22 -2.59 -34.45
C ALA A 144 -4.69 -1.28 -33.77
N ALA A 145 -5.41 -1.35 -32.65
CA ALA A 145 -5.85 -0.20 -31.87
C ALA A 145 -4.72 0.36 -31.00
N LEU A 146 -3.90 -0.52 -30.42
CA LEU A 146 -2.68 -0.16 -29.69
C LEU A 146 -1.67 0.55 -30.61
N ALA A 147 -1.53 0.05 -31.84
CA ALA A 147 -0.70 0.68 -32.87
C ALA A 147 -1.15 2.11 -33.25
N ARG A 148 -2.41 2.49 -32.97
CA ARG A 148 -2.96 3.84 -33.18
C ARG A 148 -2.80 4.76 -31.96
N GLY A 149 -1.89 4.43 -31.05
CA GLY A 149 -1.57 5.26 -29.89
C GLY A 149 -2.42 4.99 -28.65
N GLY A 150 -3.12 3.86 -28.61
CA GLY A 150 -3.80 3.38 -27.41
C GLY A 150 -2.85 2.73 -26.39
N ALA A 151 -3.38 2.37 -25.22
CA ALA A 151 -2.66 1.63 -24.18
C ALA A 151 -3.62 0.81 -23.33
N ILE A 152 -3.19 -0.37 -22.90
CA ILE A 152 -3.90 -1.20 -21.91
C ILE A 152 -2.93 -1.48 -20.77
N PHE A 153 -3.37 -1.27 -19.54
CA PHE A 153 -2.53 -1.36 -18.36
C PHE A 153 -3.37 -1.68 -17.11
N THR A 154 -2.79 -2.40 -16.16
CA THR A 154 -3.42 -2.58 -14.84
C THR A 154 -3.60 -1.22 -14.18
N ASP A 155 -4.74 -0.98 -13.53
CA ASP A 155 -4.98 0.27 -12.82
C ASP A 155 -3.90 0.48 -11.74
N PRO A 156 -3.08 1.56 -11.83
CA PRO A 156 -1.92 1.70 -10.96
C PRO A 156 -2.27 1.87 -9.47
N ARG A 157 -3.53 2.16 -9.16
CA ARG A 157 -4.02 2.28 -7.78
C ARG A 157 -4.06 0.93 -7.06
N GLY A 158 -4.22 -0.17 -7.80
CA GLY A 158 -4.20 -1.53 -7.28
C GLY A 158 -5.18 -2.47 -7.99
N LYS A 159 -5.02 -3.78 -7.74
CA LYS A 159 -5.81 -4.86 -8.35
C LYS A 159 -7.33 -4.72 -8.17
N ASP A 160 -7.76 -4.08 -7.09
CA ASP A 160 -9.17 -3.84 -6.79
C ASP A 160 -9.86 -2.89 -7.79
N PHE A 161 -9.07 -2.13 -8.56
CA PHE A 161 -9.55 -1.17 -9.56
C PHE A 161 -9.50 -1.71 -11.00
N GLY A 162 -9.10 -2.98 -11.17
CA GLY A 162 -9.11 -3.68 -12.45
C GLY A 162 -8.06 -3.17 -13.45
N VAL A 163 -8.46 -3.11 -14.71
CA VAL A 163 -7.62 -2.76 -15.87
C VAL A 163 -8.16 -1.50 -16.52
N ARG A 164 -7.25 -0.66 -17.00
CA ARG A 164 -7.54 0.49 -17.86
C ARG A 164 -7.22 0.16 -19.30
N ALA A 165 -8.07 0.64 -20.20
CA ALA A 165 -7.83 0.61 -21.63
C ALA A 165 -8.12 2.00 -22.22
N ILE A 166 -7.16 2.52 -22.97
CA ILE A 166 -7.29 3.72 -23.79
C ILE A 166 -7.27 3.25 -25.23
N LEU A 167 -8.40 3.39 -25.90
CA LEU A 167 -8.62 2.82 -27.24
C LEU A 167 -9.27 3.88 -28.15
N PRO A 168 -9.18 3.74 -29.48
CA PRO A 168 -9.88 4.61 -30.42
C PRO A 168 -11.36 4.84 -30.06
N ALA A 169 -11.77 6.10 -30.11
CA ALA A 169 -13.15 6.48 -29.85
C ALA A 169 -14.08 6.02 -30.99
N GLY A 170 -15.30 5.60 -30.64
CA GLY A 170 -16.33 5.24 -31.61
C GLY A 170 -16.28 3.81 -32.15
N GLU A 171 -15.27 3.02 -31.78
CA GLU A 171 -15.20 1.59 -32.11
C GLU A 171 -15.89 0.72 -31.04
N SER A 172 -16.33 -0.48 -31.42
CA SER A 172 -16.90 -1.48 -30.52
C SER A 172 -15.92 -2.63 -30.32
N TYR A 173 -15.75 -3.05 -29.08
CA TYR A 173 -14.72 -4.02 -28.68
C TYR A 173 -15.30 -5.35 -28.19
N GLY A 174 -16.60 -5.61 -28.41
CA GLY A 174 -17.23 -6.91 -28.14
C GLY A 174 -17.42 -7.27 -26.66
N TYR A 175 -17.28 -6.31 -25.75
CA TYR A 175 -17.51 -6.49 -24.31
C TYR A 175 -18.92 -6.06 -23.90
N GLU A 176 -19.45 -6.70 -22.85
CA GLU A 176 -20.66 -6.22 -22.18
C GLU A 176 -20.36 -4.90 -21.45
N MET A 177 -21.03 -3.84 -21.89
CA MET A 177 -20.83 -2.49 -21.36
C MET A 177 -21.78 -2.24 -20.19
N LEU A 178 -21.20 -1.87 -19.05
CA LEU A 178 -21.89 -1.30 -17.90
C LEU A 178 -21.93 0.23 -18.02
N ASP A 179 -22.89 0.85 -17.35
CA ASP A 179 -23.01 2.31 -17.27
C ASP A 179 -21.80 2.93 -16.56
N ALA A 180 -21.43 4.16 -16.91
CA ALA A 180 -20.43 4.93 -16.18
C ALA A 180 -20.83 5.15 -14.70
N ALA A 181 -22.13 5.17 -14.40
CA ALA A 181 -22.65 5.17 -13.03
C ALA A 181 -22.10 3.99 -12.19
N ALA A 182 -22.05 2.79 -12.78
CA ALA A 182 -21.50 1.59 -12.14
C ALA A 182 -20.02 1.74 -11.75
N TYR A 183 -19.22 2.43 -12.57
CA TYR A 183 -17.84 2.75 -12.24
C TYR A 183 -17.75 3.66 -11.01
N ASN A 184 -18.57 4.73 -10.99
CA ASN A 184 -18.60 5.67 -9.87
C ASN A 184 -19.04 5.00 -8.56
N ASP A 185 -20.10 4.20 -8.62
CA ASP A 185 -20.58 3.41 -7.48
C ASP A 185 -19.48 2.47 -6.94
N ARG A 186 -18.75 1.78 -7.83
CA ARG A 186 -17.67 0.86 -7.45
C ARG A 186 -16.51 1.60 -6.78
N ARG A 187 -16.03 2.72 -7.33
CA ARG A 187 -14.91 3.47 -6.71
C ARG A 187 -15.32 4.08 -5.37
N ILE A 188 -16.57 4.51 -5.21
CA ILE A 188 -17.12 5.03 -3.95
C ILE A 188 -17.15 3.91 -2.90
N PHE A 189 -17.65 2.72 -3.27
CA PHE A 189 -17.58 1.53 -2.42
C PHE A 189 -16.14 1.18 -2.03
N LEU A 190 -15.20 1.26 -2.98
CA LEU A 190 -13.78 1.05 -2.71
C LEU A 190 -13.12 2.19 -1.93
N GLY A 191 -13.82 3.28 -1.62
CA GLY A 191 -13.23 4.39 -0.86
C GLY A 191 -12.23 5.25 -1.63
N ALA A 192 -12.32 5.30 -2.96
CA ALA A 192 -11.43 6.06 -3.83
C ALA A 192 -12.12 7.30 -4.41
N ALA A 193 -11.61 8.47 -4.02
CA ALA A 193 -11.94 9.74 -4.64
C ALA A 193 -11.20 9.88 -5.99
N GLU A 194 -11.82 10.56 -6.95
CA GLU A 194 -11.24 10.77 -8.27
C GLU A 194 -11.57 12.17 -8.81
N GLY A 195 -10.63 12.77 -9.55
CA GLY A 195 -10.84 14.01 -10.27
C GLY A 195 -11.09 15.20 -9.37
N LYS A 196 -12.15 15.96 -9.68
CA LYS A 196 -12.55 17.16 -8.95
C LYS A 196 -12.86 16.93 -7.47
N GLU A 197 -13.17 15.70 -7.06
CA GLU A 197 -13.37 15.32 -5.66
C GLU A 197 -12.10 15.53 -4.81
N LEU A 198 -10.93 15.51 -5.44
CA LEU A 198 -9.64 15.68 -4.80
C LEU A 198 -9.20 17.15 -4.69
N SER A 199 -9.87 18.08 -5.38
CA SER A 199 -9.45 19.48 -5.49
C SER A 199 -9.37 20.16 -4.11
N ASP A 200 -8.30 20.93 -3.89
CA ASP A 200 -7.92 21.55 -2.60
C ASP A 200 -7.62 20.55 -1.44
N GLY A 201 -7.68 19.25 -1.74
CA GLY A 201 -7.32 18.19 -0.81
C GLY A 201 -5.83 18.18 -0.45
N ILE A 202 -5.51 17.59 0.71
CA ILE A 202 -4.14 17.24 1.07
C ILE A 202 -3.90 15.81 0.59
N PRO A 203 -2.77 15.48 -0.08
CA PRO A 203 -2.54 14.15 -0.64
C PRO A 203 -2.79 12.99 0.32
N LEU A 204 -2.24 13.07 1.54
CA LEU A 204 -2.38 12.02 2.54
C LEU A 204 -3.78 11.96 3.17
N GLU A 205 -4.49 13.10 3.31
CA GLU A 205 -5.90 13.07 3.74
C GLU A 205 -6.81 12.49 2.64
N SER A 206 -6.33 12.52 1.39
CA SER A 206 -7.03 12.01 0.22
C SER A 206 -6.63 10.58 -0.13
N ASN A 207 -5.88 9.90 0.74
CA ASN A 207 -5.38 8.52 0.58
C ASN A 207 -4.46 8.30 -0.63
N LEU A 208 -3.86 9.35 -1.23
CA LEU A 208 -3.02 9.16 -2.42
C LEU A 208 -1.82 8.25 -2.14
N GLU A 209 -1.26 8.26 -0.93
CA GLU A 209 -0.18 7.35 -0.55
C GLU A 209 -0.63 5.89 -0.49
N LEU A 210 -1.89 5.65 -0.10
CA LEU A 210 -2.47 4.31 -0.03
C LEU A 210 -2.87 3.82 -1.43
N LEU A 211 -3.25 4.73 -2.32
CA LEU A 211 -3.52 4.49 -3.74
C LEU A 211 -2.25 4.51 -4.60
N ARG A 212 -1.05 4.40 -3.99
CA ARG A 212 0.26 4.39 -4.67
C ARG A 212 0.55 5.63 -5.52
N GLY A 213 -0.13 6.74 -5.25
CA GLY A 213 -0.06 8.01 -5.96
C GLY A 213 1.03 8.98 -5.48
N VAL A 214 1.81 8.65 -4.44
CA VAL A 214 2.88 9.51 -3.92
C VAL A 214 4.16 8.71 -3.76
N SER A 215 5.27 9.20 -4.34
CA SER A 215 6.60 8.69 -4.04
C SER A 215 7.30 9.60 -3.04
N PHE A 216 7.72 9.04 -1.92
CA PHE A 216 8.56 9.72 -0.93
C PHE A 216 10.07 9.54 -1.17
N ARG A 217 10.44 8.86 -2.26
CA ARG A 217 11.84 8.55 -2.63
C ARG A 217 12.30 9.22 -3.93
N LYS A 218 11.40 9.95 -4.60
CA LYS A 218 11.73 10.71 -5.79
C LYS A 218 12.42 12.04 -5.44
N GLY A 219 12.99 12.66 -6.47
CA GLY A 219 13.53 14.02 -6.36
C GLY A 219 12.43 15.07 -6.19
N CYS A 220 12.85 16.34 -6.08
CA CYS A 220 11.94 17.45 -5.82
C CYS A 220 10.81 17.56 -6.85
N TYR A 221 9.59 17.77 -6.38
CA TYR A 221 8.44 18.13 -7.21
C TYR A 221 7.64 19.28 -6.60
N VAL A 222 6.80 19.92 -7.41
CA VAL A 222 6.00 21.10 -6.99
C VAL A 222 5.09 20.76 -5.80
N GLY A 223 5.17 21.55 -4.73
CA GLY A 223 4.27 21.44 -3.58
C GLY A 223 4.58 20.30 -2.61
N GLN A 224 5.73 19.63 -2.77
CA GLN A 224 6.12 18.48 -1.95
C GLN A 224 6.26 18.77 -0.45
N GLU A 225 6.53 20.03 -0.07
CA GLU A 225 6.93 20.38 1.29
C GLU A 225 5.84 20.10 2.33
N LEU A 226 4.57 20.34 1.97
CA LEU A 226 3.44 20.01 2.83
C LEU A 226 3.27 18.49 2.93
N THR A 227 3.27 17.79 1.80
CA THR A 227 3.13 16.33 1.71
C THR A 227 4.21 15.61 2.54
N ALA A 228 5.47 15.99 2.35
CA ALA A 228 6.60 15.44 3.10
C ALA A 228 6.52 15.77 4.61
N ARG A 229 6.13 16.99 4.97
CA ARG A 229 5.95 17.38 6.37
C ARG A 229 4.85 16.54 7.03
N THR A 230 3.72 16.36 6.37
CA THR A 230 2.62 15.54 6.88
C THR A 230 3.06 14.09 7.08
N GLN A 231 3.84 13.53 6.15
CA GLN A 231 4.36 12.17 6.24
C GLN A 231 5.38 11.98 7.37
N PHE A 232 6.40 12.86 7.45
CA PHE A 232 7.56 12.63 8.31
C PHE A 232 7.47 13.29 9.69
N LYS A 233 6.64 14.33 9.85
CA LYS A 233 6.53 15.11 11.10
C LYS A 233 5.08 15.30 11.56
N GLY A 234 4.11 15.01 10.70
CA GLY A 234 2.70 15.22 10.97
C GLY A 234 1.96 13.97 11.42
N SER A 235 0.67 14.14 11.67
CA SER A 235 -0.31 13.06 11.81
C SER A 235 -1.41 13.27 10.79
N VAL A 236 -1.81 12.21 10.09
CA VAL A 236 -2.99 12.24 9.22
C VAL A 236 -4.21 12.03 10.11
N ARG A 237 -4.97 13.11 10.35
CA ARG A 237 -6.12 13.08 11.28
C ARG A 237 -7.46 12.85 10.59
N LYS A 238 -7.51 13.09 9.28
CA LYS A 238 -8.70 12.93 8.45
C LYS A 238 -8.37 12.13 7.21
N ARG A 239 -9.30 11.31 6.76
CA ARG A 239 -9.21 10.55 5.51
C ARG A 239 -10.55 10.54 4.78
N PHE A 240 -10.52 10.32 3.48
CA PHE A 240 -11.69 9.81 2.78
C PHE A 240 -11.98 8.38 3.25
N VAL A 241 -13.21 8.14 3.67
CA VAL A 241 -13.68 6.87 4.22
C VAL A 241 -15.02 6.54 3.55
N PRO A 242 -15.18 5.32 3.01
CA PRO A 242 -16.47 4.91 2.45
C PRO A 242 -17.47 4.62 3.58
N LEU A 243 -18.74 4.86 3.26
CA LEU A 243 -19.89 4.73 4.14
C LEU A 243 -20.94 3.89 3.45
N ALA A 244 -21.60 3.00 4.20
CA ALA A 244 -22.91 2.49 3.83
C ALA A 244 -23.99 3.44 4.35
N LEU A 245 -24.97 3.75 3.52
CA LEU A 245 -26.09 4.63 3.84
C LEU A 245 -27.33 3.77 4.13
N ILE A 246 -27.96 4.00 5.27
CA ILE A 246 -29.17 3.29 5.70
C ILE A 246 -30.25 4.35 5.92
N PRO A 247 -31.39 4.29 5.21
CA PRO A 247 -32.51 5.22 5.45
C PRO A 247 -32.98 5.17 6.91
N ALA A 248 -33.32 6.32 7.48
CA ALA A 248 -33.63 6.48 8.90
C ALA A 248 -34.87 5.70 9.36
N GLU A 249 -35.75 5.32 8.46
CA GLU A 249 -36.92 4.49 8.73
C GLU A 249 -36.57 3.03 9.08
N HIS A 250 -35.40 2.53 8.69
CA HIS A 250 -35.00 1.13 8.87
C HIS A 250 -34.29 0.88 10.21
N GLN A 251 -34.99 1.11 11.32
CA GLN A 251 -34.44 1.05 12.68
C GLN A 251 -33.77 -0.30 13.02
N ASP A 252 -34.34 -1.42 12.56
CA ASP A 252 -33.75 -2.76 12.80
C ASP A 252 -32.41 -2.94 12.09
N LEU A 253 -32.28 -2.46 10.84
CA LEU A 253 -31.02 -2.50 10.09
C LEU A 253 -30.00 -1.55 10.70
N ILE A 254 -30.43 -0.37 11.14
CA ILE A 254 -29.56 0.60 11.83
C ILE A 254 -28.99 -0.04 13.09
N ALA A 255 -29.82 -0.67 13.92
CA ALA A 255 -29.37 -1.34 15.14
C ALA A 255 -28.38 -2.48 14.83
N LYS A 256 -28.68 -3.32 13.83
CA LYS A 256 -27.83 -4.44 13.43
C LYS A 256 -26.47 -3.99 12.88
N LEU A 257 -26.46 -3.05 11.94
CA LEU A 257 -25.26 -2.66 11.21
C LEU A 257 -24.40 -1.65 11.98
N SER A 258 -24.99 -0.79 12.80
CA SER A 258 -24.23 0.18 13.62
C SER A 258 -23.49 -0.47 14.79
N ALA A 259 -23.84 -1.71 15.15
CA ALA A 259 -23.16 -2.49 16.19
C ALA A 259 -21.86 -3.15 15.68
N LEU A 260 -21.62 -3.14 14.37
CA LEU A 260 -20.42 -3.72 13.77
C LEU A 260 -19.17 -2.87 14.11
N PRO A 261 -17.97 -3.47 14.18
CA PRO A 261 -16.73 -2.72 14.39
C PRO A 261 -16.23 -2.08 13.09
N PHE A 262 -15.55 -0.93 13.19
CA PHE A 262 -14.85 -0.34 12.04
C PHE A 262 -13.63 -1.20 11.69
N GLN A 263 -13.77 -1.99 10.62
CA GLN A 263 -12.77 -2.95 10.14
C GLN A 263 -12.82 -3.03 8.60
N ARG A 264 -11.88 -3.77 8.02
CA ARG A 264 -11.86 -4.02 6.59
C ARG A 264 -13.13 -4.75 6.16
N ILE A 265 -13.69 -4.33 5.02
CA ILE A 265 -14.96 -4.85 4.48
C ILE A 265 -14.91 -6.36 4.19
N ASP A 266 -13.73 -6.95 4.04
CA ASP A 266 -13.49 -8.37 3.83
C ASP A 266 -13.45 -9.20 5.13
N ALA A 267 -13.48 -8.57 6.30
CA ALA A 267 -13.53 -9.26 7.58
C ALA A 267 -14.82 -10.10 7.70
N PRO A 268 -14.75 -11.33 8.27
CA PRO A 268 -15.95 -12.16 8.48
C PRO A 268 -17.03 -11.45 9.31
N SER A 269 -16.63 -10.61 10.27
CA SER A 269 -17.52 -9.79 11.12
C SER A 269 -18.39 -8.81 10.32
N LEU A 270 -17.96 -8.39 9.12
CA LEU A 270 -18.70 -7.47 8.26
C LEU A 270 -19.58 -8.15 7.20
N ALA A 271 -19.77 -9.48 7.27
CA ALA A 271 -20.70 -10.19 6.39
C ALA A 271 -22.10 -9.56 6.34
N PRO A 272 -22.74 -9.17 7.48
CA PRO A 272 -24.05 -8.54 7.43
C PRO A 272 -24.09 -7.20 6.68
N LEU A 273 -22.98 -6.44 6.71
CA LEU A 273 -22.87 -5.18 5.98
C LEU A 273 -22.74 -5.44 4.48
N ARG A 274 -21.96 -6.45 4.09
CA ARG A 274 -21.85 -6.87 2.68
C ARG A 274 -23.18 -7.37 2.14
N GLU A 275 -23.88 -8.24 2.89
CA GLU A 275 -25.23 -8.69 2.56
C GLU A 275 -26.17 -7.52 2.32
N PHE A 276 -26.15 -6.51 3.20
CA PHE A 276 -26.94 -5.30 3.00
C PHE A 276 -26.57 -4.58 1.69
N LEU A 277 -25.28 -4.33 1.43
CA LEU A 277 -24.82 -3.59 0.26
C LEU A 277 -25.10 -4.29 -1.08
N VAL A 278 -25.21 -5.62 -1.10
CA VAL A 278 -25.65 -6.38 -2.29
C VAL A 278 -27.15 -6.64 -2.33
N SER A 279 -27.86 -6.30 -1.24
CA SER A 279 -29.29 -6.58 -1.13
C SER A 279 -30.13 -5.64 -1.97
N ASP A 280 -31.29 -6.18 -2.31
CA ASP A 280 -32.36 -5.45 -2.94
C ASP A 280 -32.91 -4.31 -2.08
N ALA A 281 -32.70 -4.35 -0.77
CA ALA A 281 -33.12 -3.33 0.21
C ALA A 281 -32.16 -2.13 0.26
N ALA A 282 -30.90 -2.29 -0.16
CA ALA A 282 -30.00 -1.16 -0.37
C ALA A 282 -30.29 -0.39 -1.67
N ARG A 283 -31.26 -0.84 -2.49
CA ARG A 283 -31.60 -0.24 -3.79
C ARG A 283 -32.58 0.93 -3.71
N THR A 284 -33.07 1.31 -2.54
CA THR A 284 -33.91 2.51 -2.45
C THR A 284 -33.11 3.68 -3.02
N HIS A 285 -33.69 4.39 -3.99
CA HIS A 285 -33.14 5.53 -4.76
C HIS A 285 -32.77 6.75 -3.88
N ALA A 286 -32.14 6.49 -2.74
CA ALA A 286 -32.13 7.32 -1.56
C ALA A 286 -30.75 7.97 -1.35
N SER A 287 -29.65 7.31 -1.74
CA SER A 287 -28.32 7.96 -1.78
C SER A 287 -28.28 9.18 -2.71
N ALA A 288 -29.07 9.18 -3.79
CA ALA A 288 -29.23 10.31 -4.71
C ALA A 288 -29.75 11.60 -4.04
N THR A 289 -30.34 11.50 -2.84
CA THR A 289 -30.79 12.66 -2.05
C THR A 289 -29.72 13.19 -1.08
N VAL A 290 -28.60 12.49 -0.91
CA VAL A 290 -27.49 12.93 -0.06
C VAL A 290 -26.65 13.94 -0.82
N GLU A 291 -26.78 15.21 -0.44
CA GLU A 291 -26.06 16.30 -1.06
C GLU A 291 -24.55 16.26 -0.75
N GLN A 292 -23.74 16.59 -1.76
CA GLN A 292 -22.33 16.90 -1.56
C GLN A 292 -22.19 18.04 -0.54
N GLY A 293 -21.28 17.88 0.43
CA GLY A 293 -21.10 18.86 1.50
C GLY A 293 -21.98 18.62 2.73
N ALA A 294 -22.92 17.67 2.69
CA ALA A 294 -23.73 17.29 3.85
C ALA A 294 -22.85 16.92 5.05
N LYS A 295 -23.18 17.47 6.22
CA LYS A 295 -22.45 17.19 7.45
C LYS A 295 -22.86 15.85 8.03
N LEU A 296 -21.87 15.10 8.50
CA LEU A 296 -22.07 13.90 9.29
C LEU A 296 -22.06 14.28 10.76
N LEU A 297 -23.11 13.93 11.49
CA LEU A 297 -23.31 14.24 12.90
C LEU A 297 -23.30 12.96 13.74
N LYS A 298 -22.81 13.04 14.97
CA LYS A 298 -23.02 11.95 15.93
C LYS A 298 -24.47 11.98 16.44
N PRO A 299 -25.06 10.82 16.78
CA PRO A 299 -26.36 10.76 17.45
C PRO A 299 -26.38 11.68 18.66
N GLY A 300 -27.39 12.55 18.74
CA GLY A 300 -27.53 13.53 19.83
C GLY A 300 -26.51 14.67 19.83
N SER A 301 -25.70 14.84 18.78
CA SER A 301 -24.71 15.92 18.67
C SER A 301 -25.00 16.84 17.49
N SER A 302 -24.85 18.15 17.71
CA SER A 302 -24.86 19.16 16.64
C SER A 302 -23.49 19.36 15.98
N LYS A 303 -22.43 18.72 16.49
CA LYS A 303 -21.07 18.90 15.99
C LYS A 303 -20.78 17.94 14.83
N ALA A 304 -20.36 18.51 13.70
CA ALA A 304 -19.95 17.74 12.54
C ALA A 304 -18.65 16.97 12.79
N VAL A 305 -18.67 15.68 12.46
CA VAL A 305 -17.52 14.77 12.52
C VAL A 305 -16.84 14.55 11.17
N GLY A 306 -17.55 14.89 10.10
CA GLY A 306 -17.10 14.73 8.72
C GLY A 306 -18.03 15.42 7.74
N THR A 307 -17.74 15.27 6.46
CA THR A 307 -18.51 15.87 5.37
C THR A 307 -18.55 14.90 4.20
N VAL A 308 -19.75 14.64 3.69
CA VAL A 308 -19.96 13.81 2.50
C VAL A 308 -19.36 14.53 1.28
N LEU A 309 -18.55 13.80 0.52
CA LEU A 309 -17.91 14.27 -0.70
C LEU A 309 -18.75 13.93 -1.92
N THR A 310 -19.21 12.68 -1.99
CA THR A 310 -20.01 12.15 -3.08
C THR A 310 -20.81 10.94 -2.59
N ALA A 311 -21.89 10.60 -3.29
CA ALA A 311 -22.74 9.46 -2.98
C ALA A 311 -22.93 8.60 -4.24
N GLY A 312 -23.12 7.30 -4.03
CA GLY A 312 -23.43 6.36 -5.09
C GLY A 312 -24.77 6.68 -5.76
N SER A 313 -24.87 6.39 -7.04
CA SER A 313 -26.10 6.54 -7.82
C SER A 313 -27.01 5.32 -7.69
N GLU A 314 -26.43 4.13 -7.67
CA GLU A 314 -27.13 2.85 -7.60
C GLU A 314 -26.86 2.10 -6.31
N LEU A 315 -25.68 2.29 -5.70
CA LEU A 315 -25.34 1.72 -4.41
C LEU A 315 -25.65 2.72 -3.30
N SER A 316 -26.25 2.23 -2.21
CA SER A 316 -26.42 3.00 -0.97
C SER A 316 -25.08 3.18 -0.23
N THR A 317 -24.15 3.86 -0.88
CA THR A 317 -22.82 4.17 -0.37
C THR A 317 -22.50 5.64 -0.55
N ALA A 318 -21.55 6.14 0.24
CA ALA A 318 -21.01 7.48 0.07
C ALA A 318 -19.53 7.50 0.42
N LEU A 319 -18.81 8.48 -0.12
CA LEU A 319 -17.45 8.79 0.28
C LEU A 319 -17.48 10.07 1.11
N ALA A 320 -16.83 10.05 2.27
CA ALA A 320 -16.80 11.22 3.15
C ALA A 320 -15.41 11.50 3.69
N MET A 321 -15.09 12.78 3.85
CA MET A 321 -13.93 13.20 4.64
C MET A 321 -14.30 13.09 6.13
N LEU A 322 -13.67 12.16 6.85
CA LEU A 322 -13.93 11.87 8.25
C LEU A 322 -12.70 12.06 9.13
N ARG A 323 -12.90 12.49 10.37
CA ARG A 323 -11.84 12.48 11.39
C ARG A 323 -11.68 11.07 11.95
N LEU A 324 -10.47 10.54 11.90
CA LEU A 324 -10.18 9.17 12.34
C LEU A 324 -10.43 8.97 13.85
N GLU A 325 -10.29 10.02 14.65
CA GLU A 325 -10.60 9.99 16.10
C GLU A 325 -12.05 9.64 16.45
N HIS A 326 -12.96 9.63 15.47
CA HIS A 326 -14.35 9.22 15.64
C HIS A 326 -14.64 7.79 15.17
N LEU A 327 -13.68 7.16 14.49
CA LEU A 327 -13.76 5.78 14.00
C LEU A 327 -12.98 4.81 14.87
N LEU A 328 -12.20 5.32 15.81
CA LEU A 328 -11.27 4.56 16.64
C LEU A 328 -11.66 4.69 18.13
N PRO A 329 -11.44 3.64 18.95
CA PRO A 329 -11.61 3.74 20.40
C PRO A 329 -10.72 4.85 20.95
N LYS A 330 -11.20 5.59 21.97
CA LYS A 330 -10.31 6.49 22.71
C LYS A 330 -9.34 5.63 23.51
N ALA A 331 -8.05 5.91 23.42
CA ALA A 331 -7.05 5.28 24.30
C ALA A 331 -7.52 5.43 25.76
N ALA A 332 -7.58 4.32 26.49
CA ALA A 332 -7.93 4.35 27.89
C ALA A 332 -6.91 5.22 28.64
N ASP A 333 -7.38 6.18 29.42
CA ASP A 333 -6.55 6.81 30.43
C ASP A 333 -6.08 5.70 31.40
N ASN A 334 -4.85 5.78 31.89
CA ASN A 334 -4.14 4.78 32.71
C ASN A 334 -4.81 4.40 34.06
N SER A 335 -6.10 4.65 34.26
CA SER A 335 -6.89 4.10 35.36
C SER A 335 -7.53 2.78 34.94
N ALA A 336 -6.89 1.68 35.34
CA ALA A 336 -7.48 0.35 35.26
C ALA A 336 -8.71 0.25 36.18
N SER A 337 -9.90 0.04 35.59
CA SER A 337 -10.88 -0.94 36.09
C SER A 337 -12.15 -1.10 35.23
N ASP A 338 -12.43 -0.30 34.19
CA ASP A 338 -13.70 -0.45 33.41
C ASP A 338 -13.57 -0.27 31.88
N ALA A 339 -12.38 -0.41 31.29
CA ALA A 339 -12.15 -0.19 29.85
C ALA A 339 -12.44 -1.43 28.96
N ALA A 340 -13.45 -2.23 29.30
CA ALA A 340 -13.94 -3.28 28.42
C ALA A 340 -14.92 -2.68 27.38
N GLU A 341 -14.66 -2.93 26.09
CA GLU A 341 -15.68 -3.01 25.03
C GLU A 341 -16.44 -1.73 24.58
N ALA A 342 -15.83 -0.54 24.58
CA ALA A 342 -16.42 0.58 23.84
C ALA A 342 -16.02 0.53 22.34
N SER A 343 -16.71 -0.29 21.54
CA SER A 343 -16.62 -0.19 20.07
C SER A 343 -16.99 1.23 19.62
N PRO A 344 -16.17 1.90 18.79
CA PRO A 344 -16.46 3.25 18.33
C PRO A 344 -17.82 3.26 17.61
N LEU A 345 -18.69 4.21 17.98
CA LEU A 345 -20.01 4.35 17.38
C LEU A 345 -19.86 4.63 15.88
N MET A 346 -20.11 3.60 15.07
CA MET A 346 -20.22 3.62 13.61
C MET A 346 -21.53 4.25 13.12
N GLN A 347 -22.13 5.10 13.94
CA GLN A 347 -23.43 5.69 13.65
C GLN A 347 -23.23 7.17 13.49
N PHE A 348 -23.30 7.63 12.24
CA PHE A 348 -23.47 9.05 11.94
C PHE A 348 -24.82 9.27 11.29
N THR A 349 -25.33 10.48 11.36
CA THR A 349 -26.55 10.88 10.66
C THR A 349 -26.24 12.03 9.73
N THR A 350 -26.81 12.02 8.52
CA THR A 350 -26.69 13.15 7.60
C THR A 350 -27.41 14.38 8.13
N GLN A 351 -26.95 15.57 7.73
CA GLN A 351 -27.65 16.81 8.00
C GLN A 351 -29.07 16.72 7.40
N GLY A 352 -30.09 16.70 8.25
CA GLY A 352 -31.49 16.45 7.87
C GLY A 352 -32.08 15.16 8.46
N GLY A 353 -31.27 14.28 9.02
CA GLY A 353 -31.77 13.10 9.74
C GLY A 353 -32.15 11.91 8.84
N ALA A 354 -32.09 12.08 7.53
CA ALA A 354 -32.67 11.12 6.57
C ALA A 354 -31.90 9.80 6.45
N PHE A 355 -30.59 9.79 6.74
CA PHE A 355 -29.76 8.61 6.64
C PHE A 355 -28.87 8.43 7.84
N HIS A 356 -28.72 7.17 8.26
CA HIS A 356 -27.61 6.70 9.07
C HIS A 356 -26.46 6.25 8.17
N ALA A 357 -25.24 6.62 8.54
CA ALA A 357 -24.03 6.27 7.82
C ALA A 357 -23.15 5.35 8.68
N VAL A 358 -22.83 4.18 8.13
CA VAL A 358 -21.97 3.15 8.74
C VAL A 358 -20.63 3.11 7.98
N PRO A 359 -19.53 3.62 8.55
CA PRO A 359 -18.22 3.60 7.91
C PRO A 359 -17.63 2.19 7.86
N TYR A 360 -16.79 1.91 6.87
CA TYR A 360 -15.97 0.70 6.82
C TYR A 360 -14.62 0.99 6.19
N GLN A 361 -13.65 0.11 6.44
CA GLN A 361 -12.33 0.20 5.82
C GLN A 361 -12.34 -0.55 4.47
N PRO A 362 -11.85 0.06 3.37
CA PRO A 362 -11.67 -0.66 2.11
C PRO A 362 -10.72 -1.87 2.24
N ALA A 363 -10.93 -2.92 1.45
CA ALA A 363 -10.10 -4.12 1.49
C ALA A 363 -8.62 -3.86 1.12
N TRP A 364 -8.35 -2.90 0.23
CA TRP A 364 -6.98 -2.52 -0.16
C TRP A 364 -6.26 -1.63 0.86
N TRP A 365 -6.92 -1.18 1.93
CA TRP A 365 -6.23 -0.47 2.99
C TRP A 365 -5.35 -1.44 3.79
N PRO A 366 -4.11 -1.05 4.12
CA PRO A 366 -3.33 -1.73 5.16
C PRO A 366 -4.03 -1.59 6.51
N SER A 367 -3.72 -2.47 7.46
CA SER A 367 -4.29 -2.41 8.82
C SER A 367 -4.06 -1.05 9.46
N VAL A 368 -5.08 -0.51 10.10
CA VAL A 368 -4.98 0.74 10.85
C VAL A 368 -4.64 0.39 12.28
N ASP A 369 -3.52 0.92 12.79
CA ASP A 369 -3.28 0.95 14.23
C ASP A 369 -4.33 1.86 14.87
N VAL A 370 -5.26 1.24 15.59
CA VAL A 370 -6.41 1.91 16.20
C VAL A 370 -6.03 2.89 17.31
N ALA A 371 -4.81 2.81 17.86
CA ALA A 371 -4.31 3.75 18.86
C ALA A 371 -3.62 4.96 18.21
N THR A 372 -2.92 4.77 17.09
CA THR A 372 -2.08 5.83 16.48
C THR A 372 -2.62 6.40 15.16
N GLY A 373 -3.63 5.75 14.55
CA GLY A 373 -4.15 6.09 13.21
C GLY A 373 -3.12 5.85 12.09
N LYS A 374 -1.99 5.22 12.39
CA LYS A 374 -0.97 4.89 11.40
C LYS A 374 -1.36 3.62 10.65
N MET A 375 -1.03 3.63 9.38
CA MET A 375 -1.31 2.56 8.44
C MET A 375 -0.11 1.62 8.41
N TYR A 376 -0.32 0.34 8.71
CA TYR A 376 0.71 -0.69 8.67
C TYR A 376 0.17 -1.92 7.96
N GLU A 377 0.94 -2.48 7.04
CA GLU A 377 0.64 -3.82 6.53
C GLU A 377 1.14 -4.82 7.55
N ILE A 378 0.24 -5.31 8.40
CA ILE A 378 0.59 -6.32 9.40
C ILE A 378 0.12 -7.67 8.88
N VAL A 379 1.07 -8.50 8.47
CA VAL A 379 0.84 -9.94 8.37
C VAL A 379 1.05 -10.50 9.77
N ILE A 380 -0.02 -10.55 10.57
CA ILE A 380 0.02 -11.15 11.92
C ILE A 380 -0.10 -12.66 11.75
N PHE A 381 0.94 -13.39 12.13
CA PHE A 381 0.86 -14.82 12.37
C PHE A 381 0.74 -15.02 13.88
N ASP A 382 -0.47 -15.35 14.36
CA ASP A 382 -0.73 -15.67 15.78
C ASP A 382 -0.22 -17.09 16.10
N GLU A 383 0.28 -17.31 17.32
CA GLU A 383 0.62 -18.63 17.85
C GLU A 383 -0.55 -19.63 17.76
N LYS A 384 -1.81 -19.17 17.83
CA LYS A 384 -2.97 -20.07 17.61
C LYS A 384 -3.05 -20.62 16.18
N MET A 385 -2.59 -19.87 15.17
CA MET A 385 -2.46 -20.33 13.78
C MET A 385 -1.25 -21.27 13.61
N ALA A 386 -0.21 -21.09 14.43
CA ALA A 386 0.99 -21.91 14.44
C ALA A 386 0.81 -23.24 15.21
N GLU A 387 -0.03 -23.27 16.24
CA GLU A 387 -0.43 -24.50 16.95
C GLU A 387 -1.39 -25.37 16.12
N ALA A 388 -2.17 -24.76 15.21
CA ALA A 388 -2.97 -25.46 14.21
C ALA A 388 -2.15 -25.87 12.95
N ALA A 389 -0.85 -25.54 12.88
CA ALA A 389 -0.04 -25.72 11.68
C ALA A 389 0.23 -27.20 11.37
N THR A 390 -0.61 -27.77 10.52
CA THR A 390 -0.22 -28.86 9.61
C THR A 390 0.84 -28.34 8.63
N THR A 391 1.50 -29.26 7.91
CA THR A 391 2.44 -28.96 6.81
C THR A 391 1.87 -27.94 5.81
N GLU A 392 0.55 -27.83 5.70
CA GLU A 392 -0.18 -26.95 4.78
C GLU A 392 -0.03 -25.47 5.13
N THR A 393 -0.07 -25.06 6.40
CA THR A 393 0.05 -23.64 6.78
C THR A 393 1.45 -23.09 6.49
N LEU A 394 2.50 -23.88 6.73
CA LEU A 394 3.87 -23.50 6.37
C LEU A 394 4.06 -23.44 4.85
N ALA A 395 3.37 -24.32 4.09
CA ALA A 395 3.38 -24.27 2.64
C ALA A 395 2.69 -23.00 2.10
N VAL A 396 1.59 -22.56 2.72
CA VAL A 396 0.94 -21.28 2.37
C VAL A 396 1.86 -20.10 2.65
N ILE A 397 2.52 -20.06 3.81
CA ILE A 397 3.49 -19.01 4.15
C ILE A 397 4.63 -18.98 3.13
N ALA A 398 5.20 -20.15 2.82
CA ALA A 398 6.26 -20.27 1.82
C ALA A 398 5.79 -19.80 0.44
N HIS A 399 4.57 -20.16 0.04
CA HIS A 399 3.99 -19.76 -1.24
C HIS A 399 3.77 -18.23 -1.32
N LEU A 400 3.25 -17.61 -0.27
CA LEU A 400 3.04 -16.16 -0.21
C LEU A 400 4.36 -15.40 -0.25
N VAL A 401 5.38 -15.86 0.49
CA VAL A 401 6.72 -15.27 0.46
C VAL A 401 7.35 -15.43 -0.92
N GLN A 402 7.22 -16.61 -1.54
CA GLN A 402 7.72 -16.83 -2.89
C GLN A 402 7.00 -15.96 -3.94
N ALA A 403 5.69 -15.79 -3.82
CA ALA A 403 4.93 -14.90 -4.69
C ALA A 403 5.35 -13.44 -4.52
N ALA A 404 5.56 -12.99 -3.27
CA ALA A 404 6.07 -11.64 -2.98
C ALA A 404 7.50 -11.44 -3.51
N MET A 405 8.36 -12.44 -3.40
CA MET A 405 9.71 -12.44 -3.99
C MET A 405 9.65 -12.34 -5.52
N ASN A 406 8.77 -13.11 -6.17
CA ASN A 406 8.60 -13.09 -7.62
C ASN A 406 8.03 -11.74 -8.11
N ALA A 407 7.18 -11.09 -7.30
CA ALA A 407 6.62 -9.77 -7.60
C ALA A 407 7.60 -8.61 -7.33
N HIS A 408 8.76 -8.88 -6.71
CA HIS A 408 9.77 -7.86 -6.43
C HIS A 408 10.55 -7.51 -7.70
N THR A 409 10.10 -6.47 -8.41
CA THR A 409 10.61 -6.06 -9.73
C THR A 409 11.81 -5.10 -9.68
N ALA A 410 12.42 -4.87 -8.50
CA ALA A 410 13.54 -3.94 -8.34
C ALA A 410 14.89 -4.68 -8.31
N PRO A 411 15.60 -4.83 -9.45
CA PRO A 411 16.84 -5.61 -9.53
C PRO A 411 18.01 -5.02 -8.72
N THR A 412 17.87 -3.79 -8.20
CA THR A 412 18.92 -3.07 -7.45
C THR A 412 18.70 -3.04 -5.95
N LEU A 413 17.61 -3.60 -5.43
CA LEU A 413 17.30 -3.64 -4.00
C LEU A 413 17.00 -5.07 -3.56
N PRO A 414 17.50 -5.52 -2.39
CA PRO A 414 17.14 -6.82 -1.86
C PRO A 414 15.66 -6.87 -1.49
N PHE A 415 15.03 -8.02 -1.74
CA PHE A 415 13.80 -8.38 -1.07
C PHE A 415 14.12 -8.71 0.39
N VAL A 416 13.34 -8.19 1.34
CA VAL A 416 13.59 -8.34 2.78
C VAL A 416 12.37 -8.86 3.50
N THR A 417 12.51 -10.02 4.16
CA THR A 417 11.52 -10.52 5.13
C THR A 417 11.97 -10.19 6.54
N LEU A 418 11.18 -9.40 7.30
CA LEU A 418 11.42 -9.12 8.72
C LEU A 418 10.60 -10.09 9.59
N THR A 419 11.27 -10.78 10.51
CA THR A 419 10.61 -11.54 11.57
C THR A 419 11.15 -11.13 12.94
N TYR A 420 10.26 -10.99 13.90
CA TYR A 420 10.57 -10.63 15.28
C TYR A 420 9.52 -11.24 16.22
N ALA A 421 9.90 -11.40 17.49
CA ALA A 421 9.00 -11.77 18.57
C ALA A 421 8.97 -10.63 19.58
N GLN A 422 7.78 -10.37 20.13
CA GLN A 422 7.58 -9.38 21.18
C GLN A 422 6.66 -9.96 22.26
N SER A 423 6.83 -9.52 23.49
CA SER A 423 5.81 -9.69 24.53
C SER A 423 4.63 -8.75 24.30
N ILE A 424 3.55 -8.96 25.07
CA ILE A 424 2.31 -8.20 24.96
C ILE A 424 2.48 -6.68 25.19
N ASP A 425 3.46 -6.30 25.99
CA ASP A 425 3.86 -4.92 26.28
C ASP A 425 4.75 -4.30 25.18
N GLY A 426 5.04 -5.03 24.10
CA GLY A 426 5.89 -4.59 23.00
C GLY A 426 7.39 -4.77 23.25
N SER A 427 7.79 -5.39 24.37
CA SER A 427 9.20 -5.66 24.67
C SER A 427 9.74 -6.85 23.86
N ILE A 428 10.99 -6.75 23.40
CA ILE A 428 11.67 -7.81 22.64
C ILE A 428 12.73 -8.56 23.46
N ALA A 429 12.99 -8.09 24.68
CA ALA A 429 13.86 -8.72 25.67
C ALA A 429 13.42 -8.30 27.08
N ALA A 430 13.51 -9.21 28.04
CA ALA A 430 13.21 -8.94 29.45
C ALA A 430 14.26 -8.03 30.09
N VAL A 431 15.52 -8.16 29.68
CA VAL A 431 16.64 -7.31 30.11
C VAL A 431 17.46 -6.91 28.89
N ARG A 432 17.91 -5.67 28.84
CA ARG A 432 18.69 -5.13 27.72
C ARG A 432 19.96 -5.96 27.49
N GLY A 433 20.12 -6.48 26.27
CA GLY A 433 21.29 -7.26 25.86
C GLY A 433 21.32 -8.68 26.43
N ALA A 434 20.23 -9.14 27.06
CA ALA A 434 20.10 -10.51 27.54
C ALA A 434 19.14 -11.32 26.63
N PRO A 435 19.49 -12.59 26.33
CA PRO A 435 18.60 -13.46 25.57
C PRO A 435 17.31 -13.72 26.35
N THR A 436 16.16 -13.57 25.69
CA THR A 436 14.83 -13.84 26.25
C THR A 436 14.08 -14.77 25.31
N LEU A 437 13.57 -15.88 25.84
CA LEU A 437 12.78 -16.82 25.03
C LEU A 437 11.35 -16.27 24.88
N LEU A 438 11.06 -15.69 23.72
CA LEU A 438 9.73 -15.18 23.37
C LEU A 438 8.99 -16.07 22.37
N SER A 439 9.69 -16.93 21.61
CA SER A 439 9.10 -17.73 20.54
C SER A 439 8.89 -19.18 20.96
N GLY A 440 7.67 -19.70 20.73
CA GLY A 440 7.36 -21.12 20.83
C GLY A 440 7.97 -21.99 19.72
N SER A 441 7.81 -23.31 19.84
CA SER A 441 8.38 -24.32 18.93
C SER A 441 7.86 -24.19 17.49
N ALA A 442 6.58 -23.85 17.31
CA ALA A 442 5.98 -23.64 16.00
C ALA A 442 6.54 -22.38 15.29
N SER A 443 6.70 -21.28 16.03
CA SER A 443 7.33 -20.04 15.53
C SER A 443 8.80 -20.25 15.13
N LEU A 444 9.52 -21.08 15.89
CA LEU A 444 10.88 -21.48 15.51
C LEU A 444 10.91 -22.28 14.20
N LYS A 445 10.00 -23.24 14.00
CA LYS A 445 9.91 -23.99 12.73
C LYS A 445 9.57 -23.08 11.55
N MET A 446 8.61 -22.16 11.72
CA MET A 446 8.26 -21.16 10.71
C MET A 446 9.48 -20.30 10.35
N THR A 447 10.15 -19.73 11.34
CA THR A 447 11.34 -18.89 11.13
C THR A 447 12.45 -19.65 10.41
N HIS A 448 12.66 -20.92 10.76
CA HIS A 448 13.65 -21.76 10.07
C HIS A 448 13.21 -22.12 8.64
N THR A 449 11.91 -22.28 8.38
CA THR A 449 11.39 -22.45 7.01
C THR A 449 11.65 -21.20 6.17
N LEU A 450 11.36 -20.02 6.72
CA LEU A 450 11.65 -18.74 6.04
C LEU A 450 13.14 -18.60 5.69
N ARG A 451 14.04 -19.02 6.59
CA ARG A 451 15.49 -19.03 6.33
C ARG A 451 15.87 -19.86 5.10
N THR A 452 15.15 -20.93 4.79
CA THR A 452 15.42 -21.79 3.60
C THR A 452 15.01 -21.13 2.30
N LEU A 453 14.10 -20.16 2.33
CA LEU A 453 13.58 -19.45 1.15
C LEU A 453 14.44 -18.25 0.73
N HIS A 454 15.51 -17.97 1.46
CA HIS A 454 16.32 -16.76 1.27
C HIS A 454 17.81 -17.10 1.19
N ASP A 455 18.55 -16.27 0.45
CA ASP A 455 19.98 -16.46 0.24
C ASP A 455 20.81 -16.09 1.47
N ALA A 456 20.32 -15.13 2.25
CA ALA A 456 21.07 -14.54 3.35
C ALA A 456 20.22 -14.23 4.59
N ILE A 457 20.86 -14.23 5.77
CA ILE A 457 20.27 -13.82 7.05
C ILE A 457 21.11 -12.71 7.68
N LEU A 458 20.49 -11.56 7.93
CA LEU A 458 21.15 -10.36 8.41
C LEU A 458 20.98 -10.19 9.92
N VAL A 459 22.07 -9.92 10.63
CA VAL A 459 22.06 -9.49 12.04
C VAL A 459 23.07 -8.37 12.30
N GLY A 460 22.87 -7.62 13.38
CA GLY A 460 23.87 -6.68 13.88
C GLY A 460 24.93 -7.38 14.73
N VAL A 461 26.13 -6.80 14.81
CA VAL A 461 27.19 -7.32 15.72
C VAL A 461 26.75 -7.35 17.19
N GLY A 462 25.82 -6.48 17.60
CA GLY A 462 25.24 -6.52 18.95
C GLY A 462 24.58 -7.87 19.27
N THR A 463 23.80 -8.40 18.33
CA THR A 463 23.18 -9.73 18.41
C THR A 463 24.22 -10.83 18.48
N MET A 464 25.29 -10.72 17.68
CA MET A 464 26.38 -11.70 17.70
C MET A 464 27.12 -11.75 19.03
N LEU A 465 27.34 -10.59 19.66
CA LEU A 465 27.99 -10.46 20.96
C LEU A 465 27.09 -10.95 22.11
N ALA A 466 25.79 -10.68 22.04
CA ALA A 466 24.84 -11.06 23.09
C ALA A 466 24.46 -12.55 23.02
N ASP A 467 24.09 -13.04 21.84
CA ASP A 467 23.39 -14.32 21.71
C ASP A 467 24.24 -15.43 21.09
N ASN A 468 25.34 -15.09 20.42
CA ASN A 468 26.19 -16.02 19.66
C ASN A 468 25.35 -17.07 18.87
N PRO A 469 24.46 -16.63 17.95
CA PRO A 469 23.52 -17.51 17.27
C PRO A 469 24.22 -18.36 16.20
N SER A 470 23.60 -19.50 15.86
CA SER A 470 24.06 -20.37 14.76
C SER A 470 23.59 -19.90 13.37
N LEU A 471 22.52 -19.08 13.32
CA LEU A 471 21.92 -18.52 12.10
C LEU A 471 21.62 -19.53 10.97
N ASN A 472 21.42 -20.81 11.31
CA ASN A 472 21.15 -21.89 10.37
C ASN A 472 19.67 -22.30 10.36
N ALA A 473 19.24 -23.10 9.38
CA ALA A 473 17.86 -23.54 9.19
C ALA A 473 17.57 -24.93 9.81
N ARG A 474 18.23 -25.33 10.91
CA ARG A 474 18.19 -26.69 11.52
C ARG A 474 16.81 -27.29 11.92
N PHE A 475 15.71 -26.55 11.78
CA PHE A 475 14.36 -27.01 12.10
C PHE A 475 13.46 -27.07 10.85
N ALA A 476 14.04 -26.91 9.65
CA ALA A 476 13.39 -27.01 8.37
C ALA A 476 14.32 -27.71 7.37
N GLU A 477 13.75 -28.35 6.36
CA GLU A 477 14.52 -28.91 5.23
C GLU A 477 14.83 -27.81 4.22
N GLY A 478 16.07 -27.75 3.73
CA GLY A 478 16.51 -26.76 2.75
C GLY A 478 17.93 -26.27 3.00
N SER A 479 18.38 -25.32 2.19
CA SER A 479 19.70 -24.69 2.32
C SER A 479 19.75 -23.72 3.50
N ASN A 480 20.91 -23.63 4.14
CA ASN A 480 21.15 -22.58 5.13
C ASN A 480 21.36 -21.23 4.42
N PRO A 481 20.77 -20.14 4.94
CA PRO A 481 21.07 -18.81 4.45
C PRO A 481 22.51 -18.41 4.83
N ARG A 482 23.17 -17.62 3.99
CA ARG A 482 24.46 -17.00 4.29
C ARG A 482 24.32 -15.97 5.43
N PRO A 483 25.06 -16.09 6.54
CA PRO A 483 25.03 -15.06 7.57
C PRO A 483 25.68 -13.77 7.08
N VAL A 484 25.00 -12.65 7.29
CA VAL A 484 25.50 -11.30 7.01
C VAL A 484 25.51 -10.50 8.32
N ILE A 485 26.67 -10.02 8.73
CA ILE A 485 26.86 -9.30 9.99
C ILE A 485 27.14 -7.83 9.70
N LEU A 486 26.33 -6.94 10.27
CA LEU A 486 26.60 -5.51 10.28
C LEU A 486 27.55 -5.15 11.42
N ASP A 487 28.81 -4.86 11.09
CA ASP A 487 29.86 -4.56 12.05
C ASP A 487 30.81 -3.48 11.53
N THR A 488 30.44 -2.22 11.76
CA THR A 488 31.20 -1.05 11.31
C THR A 488 32.66 -1.02 11.75
N SER A 489 33.00 -1.73 12.83
CA SER A 489 34.31 -1.65 13.50
C SER A 489 34.96 -3.02 13.71
N LEU A 490 34.52 -4.07 13.01
CA LEU A 490 35.11 -5.42 13.06
C LEU A 490 35.28 -5.99 14.49
N ARG A 491 34.27 -5.78 15.35
CA ARG A 491 34.19 -6.26 16.74
C ARG A 491 33.81 -7.74 16.86
N CYS A 492 33.36 -8.39 15.79
CA CYS A 492 32.92 -9.78 15.78
C CYS A 492 33.99 -10.73 16.36
N PRO A 493 33.74 -11.47 17.46
CA PRO A 493 34.73 -12.35 18.05
C PRO A 493 35.07 -13.55 17.16
N LEU A 494 36.29 -14.08 17.23
CA LEU A 494 36.67 -15.28 16.46
C LEU A 494 36.10 -16.58 17.05
N GLY A 495 35.68 -16.57 18.32
CA GLY A 495 35.14 -17.73 19.02
C GLY A 495 33.63 -17.99 18.81
N ILE A 496 32.95 -17.21 17.97
CA ILE A 496 31.51 -17.39 17.73
C ILE A 496 31.22 -18.69 16.97
N LYS A 497 29.99 -19.19 17.08
CA LYS A 497 29.54 -20.44 16.43
C LYS A 497 29.73 -20.43 14.93
N LEU A 498 29.60 -19.27 14.27
CA LEU A 498 29.78 -19.15 12.82
C LEU A 498 31.21 -19.47 12.36
N PHE A 499 32.21 -19.32 13.24
CA PHE A 499 33.59 -19.72 12.95
C PHE A 499 33.92 -21.12 13.45
N THR A 500 33.36 -21.52 14.59
CA THR A 500 33.75 -22.76 15.30
C THR A 500 32.91 -23.98 14.94
N SER A 501 31.67 -23.80 14.48
CA SER A 501 30.77 -24.89 14.14
C SER A 501 30.77 -25.18 12.63
N ALA A 502 30.98 -26.44 12.26
CA ALA A 502 30.87 -26.89 10.88
C ALA A 502 29.42 -26.85 10.34
N ALA A 503 28.41 -26.79 11.21
CA ALA A 503 27.01 -26.72 10.84
C ALA A 503 26.54 -25.29 10.50
N CYS A 504 27.45 -24.32 10.50
CA CYS A 504 27.17 -22.91 10.21
C CYS A 504 27.93 -22.49 8.95
N GLU A 505 27.26 -21.74 8.09
CA GLU A 505 27.90 -21.05 6.98
C GLU A 505 28.81 -19.92 7.49
N LYS A 506 29.94 -19.71 6.81
CA LYS A 506 30.85 -18.61 7.16
C LYS A 506 30.21 -17.24 6.86
N PRO A 507 30.40 -16.23 7.72
CA PRO A 507 29.70 -14.97 7.60
C PRO A 507 30.34 -14.04 6.55
N VAL A 508 29.49 -13.23 5.93
CA VAL A 508 29.89 -11.98 5.27
C VAL A 508 29.78 -10.85 6.29
N ILE A 509 30.83 -10.06 6.47
CA ILE A 509 30.87 -8.95 7.44
C ILE A 509 30.92 -7.64 6.67
N LEU A 510 29.94 -6.77 6.90
CA LEU A 510 29.87 -5.44 6.31
C LEU A 510 30.42 -4.42 7.30
N CYS A 511 31.51 -3.75 6.93
CA CYS A 511 32.20 -2.78 7.78
C CYS A 511 32.35 -1.41 7.11
N ALA A 512 32.81 -0.42 7.89
CA ALA A 512 33.24 0.86 7.34
C ALA A 512 34.53 0.69 6.53
N ASP A 513 34.89 1.69 5.72
CA ASP A 513 36.21 1.74 5.09
C ASP A 513 37.32 1.59 6.15
N THR A 514 38.12 0.54 6.00
CA THR A 514 39.18 0.15 6.92
C THR A 514 40.57 0.56 6.44
N ALA A 515 40.72 1.17 5.25
CA ALA A 515 42.01 1.34 4.58
C ALA A 515 43.04 2.18 5.37
N ALA A 516 42.55 3.14 6.16
CA ALA A 516 43.41 4.08 6.90
C ALA A 516 43.72 3.64 8.35
N ASP A 517 43.19 2.51 8.82
CA ASP A 517 43.28 2.08 10.22
C ASP A 517 43.98 0.71 10.35
N GLU A 518 45.22 0.71 10.85
CA GLU A 518 46.04 -0.51 10.98
C GLU A 518 45.45 -1.55 11.93
N GLU A 519 44.72 -1.12 12.97
CA GLU A 519 44.04 -2.01 13.91
C GLU A 519 42.89 -2.74 13.22
N LEU A 520 42.07 -1.99 12.47
CA LEU A 520 40.98 -2.57 11.68
C LEU A 520 41.51 -3.48 10.57
N GLN A 521 42.62 -3.15 9.92
CA GLN A 521 43.28 -4.03 8.96
C GLN A 521 43.78 -5.34 9.61
N ARG A 522 44.33 -5.27 10.83
CA ARG A 522 44.73 -6.47 11.58
C ARG A 522 43.50 -7.33 11.91
N ARG A 523 42.41 -6.72 12.35
CA ARG A 523 41.14 -7.41 12.64
C ARG A 523 40.52 -8.02 11.39
N ARG A 524 40.52 -7.32 10.25
CA ARG A 524 40.09 -7.82 8.95
C ARG A 524 40.83 -9.10 8.58
N ARG A 525 42.17 -9.08 8.60
CA ARG A 525 43.00 -10.26 8.31
C ARG A 525 42.68 -11.45 9.22
N ALA A 526 42.44 -11.20 10.51
CA ALA A 526 42.10 -12.26 11.45
C ALA A 526 40.73 -12.89 11.15
N LEU A 527 39.73 -12.07 10.79
CA LEU A 527 38.38 -12.52 10.43
C LEU A 527 38.37 -13.27 9.09
N GLU A 528 39.08 -12.77 8.09
CA GLU A 528 39.25 -13.43 6.80
C GLU A 528 40.01 -14.75 6.94
N GLY A 529 41.05 -14.78 7.78
CA GLY A 529 41.77 -16.00 8.14
C GLY A 529 40.90 -17.07 8.83
N ALA A 530 39.83 -16.65 9.50
CA ALA A 530 38.82 -17.55 10.07
C ALA A 530 37.71 -17.95 9.08
N GLY A 531 37.79 -17.46 7.83
CA GLY A 531 36.89 -17.79 6.72
C GLY A 531 35.77 -16.78 6.47
N ALA A 532 35.75 -15.61 7.14
CA ALA A 532 34.79 -14.57 6.82
C ALA A 532 35.11 -13.89 5.48
N THR A 533 34.08 -13.38 4.80
CA THR A 533 34.27 -12.40 3.72
C THR A 533 34.01 -11.01 4.28
N VAL A 534 34.98 -10.09 4.22
CA VAL A 534 34.84 -8.74 4.75
C VAL A 534 34.69 -7.73 3.60
N ILE A 535 33.60 -6.96 3.61
CA ILE A 535 33.26 -5.98 2.57
C ILE A 535 33.21 -4.58 3.17
N ASP A 536 34.02 -3.68 2.63
CA ASP A 536 33.97 -2.27 2.98
C ASP A 536 32.74 -1.62 2.32
N CYS A 537 31.93 -0.96 3.13
CA CYS A 537 30.72 -0.27 2.70
C CYS A 537 30.86 1.23 2.91
N ARG A 538 30.18 2.02 2.08
CA ARG A 538 29.98 3.45 2.37
C ARG A 538 29.29 3.57 3.72
N THR A 539 29.69 4.55 4.52
CA THR A 539 29.06 4.81 5.81
C THR A 539 28.38 6.16 5.84
N THR A 540 27.32 6.25 6.63
CA THR A 540 26.69 7.50 7.04
C THR A 540 26.77 7.61 8.55
N THR A 541 26.81 8.84 9.06
CA THR A 541 26.78 9.09 10.50
C THR A 541 25.46 9.78 10.83
N ASP A 542 24.71 9.25 11.79
CA ASP A 542 23.47 9.87 12.23
C ASP A 542 23.71 11.05 13.20
N ALA A 543 22.62 11.71 13.60
CA ALA A 543 22.66 12.85 14.52
C ALA A 543 23.21 12.50 15.92
N CYS A 544 23.27 11.21 16.28
CA CYS A 544 23.83 10.75 17.57
C CYS A 544 25.30 10.30 17.45
N GLY A 545 25.93 10.47 16.27
CA GLY A 545 27.31 10.09 16.01
C GLY A 545 27.49 8.60 15.74
N ALA A 546 26.41 7.82 15.58
CA ALA A 546 26.51 6.41 15.24
C ALA A 546 26.77 6.26 13.73
N ARG A 547 27.76 5.43 13.39
CA ARG A 547 28.08 5.06 12.01
C ARG A 547 27.17 3.92 11.56
N HIS A 548 26.65 4.04 10.34
CA HIS A 548 25.78 3.07 9.69
C HIS A 548 26.39 2.67 8.36
N VAL A 549 26.38 1.38 8.01
CA VAL A 549 26.82 0.91 6.69
C VAL A 549 25.68 0.97 5.68
N ASP A 550 25.97 1.45 4.47
CA ASP A 550 25.04 1.40 3.35
C ASP A 550 25.03 0.00 2.74
N ILE A 551 24.05 -0.80 3.13
CA ILE A 551 23.91 -2.19 2.67
C ILE A 551 23.73 -2.31 1.15
N ARG A 552 23.29 -1.26 0.45
CA ARG A 552 23.11 -1.31 -1.02
C ARG A 552 24.43 -1.51 -1.76
N HIS A 553 25.56 -1.15 -1.14
CA HIS A 553 26.88 -1.35 -1.71
C HIS A 553 27.31 -2.82 -1.77
N ALA A 554 26.77 -3.68 -0.90
CA ALA A 554 27.20 -5.07 -0.77
C ALA A 554 26.22 -6.08 -1.36
N VAL A 555 24.98 -5.67 -1.68
CA VAL A 555 23.82 -6.57 -1.76
C VAL A 555 23.22 -6.64 -3.16
N GLY A 556 23.97 -6.36 -4.22
CA GLY A 556 23.49 -6.45 -5.61
C GLY A 556 23.05 -7.85 -6.08
N ALA A 557 23.02 -8.87 -5.22
CA ALA A 557 22.78 -10.27 -5.59
C ALA A 557 22.07 -11.15 -4.52
N PHE A 558 21.52 -10.60 -3.42
CA PHE A 558 20.91 -11.43 -2.36
C PHE A 558 19.44 -11.08 -2.09
N VAL A 559 18.61 -12.10 -1.88
CA VAL A 559 17.33 -12.03 -1.15
C VAL A 559 17.62 -12.24 0.34
N LEU A 560 17.24 -11.29 1.21
CA LEU A 560 17.64 -11.24 2.62
C LEU A 560 16.49 -11.52 3.59
N VAL A 561 16.69 -12.39 4.58
CA VAL A 561 15.89 -12.40 5.81
C VAL A 561 16.55 -11.47 6.81
N VAL A 562 15.78 -10.51 7.34
CA VAL A 562 16.18 -9.78 8.53
C VAL A 562 15.53 -10.45 9.74
N MET A 563 16.37 -10.97 10.63
CA MET A 563 15.97 -11.48 11.93
C MET A 563 16.54 -10.58 13.01
N MET A 564 15.69 -10.03 13.87
CA MET A 564 16.07 -8.98 14.80
C MET A 564 16.18 -9.42 16.27
N ALA A 565 17.19 -8.86 16.96
CA ALA A 565 17.16 -8.31 18.33
C ALA A 565 18.49 -7.54 18.64
N PRO A 566 18.55 -6.44 19.43
CA PRO A 566 17.51 -5.47 19.78
C PRO A 566 17.69 -4.12 19.06
N LEU A 567 16.60 -3.54 18.56
CA LEU A 567 16.54 -2.09 18.33
C LEU A 567 16.59 -1.40 19.70
N ARG A 568 17.35 -0.31 19.78
CA ARG A 568 17.34 0.59 20.94
C ARG A 568 15.89 1.06 21.16
N THR A 569 15.23 0.56 22.19
CA THR A 569 14.11 1.27 22.82
C THR A 569 14.72 2.25 23.82
N ASN A 570 14.30 3.51 23.74
CA ASN A 570 14.58 4.51 24.77
C ASN A 570 13.87 4.13 26.07
#